data_AF-A0A3D3ZZZ5-F1
#
_entry.id   AF-A0A3D3ZZZ5-F1
#
_cell.length_a   1.000
_cell.length_b   1.000
_cell.length_c   1.000
_cell.angle_alpha   90.00
_cell.angle_beta   90.00
_cell.angle_gamma   90.00
#
_symmetry.space_group_name_H-M   'P 1'
#
loop_
_entity.id
_entity.type
_entity.pdbx_description
1 polymer ?
#
loop_
_entity_poly.entity_id
_entity_poly.type
_entity_poly.pdbx_seq_one_letter_code
_entity_poly.pdbx_strand_id
1 'polypeptide(L)'
;MYRWLGMGDKLATANRRGLNFTEPGSTAFDELTEGNFQEVRLGLEFRPPAIGARREMAAVRNSQLHLVREKARLEDMELNTSHLLTTALKNLDYNHRQAQNHYNRWAISQKEVDSAMALYRGGKATLDIVLEAQRRHAQAQTDYYRALGNYTKSISEVHFRKGTILAYNSIFLSEGPWPETAYGQAFERARQRDASRYMNYGFTEPAEVSVGPVNQSPLSDLQPSAIESKGEPTPIETPVEPADAGNDEAADEDAFILETET
;
A
#
# COMPACT_ATOMS: atom_id res chain seq x y z
N MET A 1 20.63 -5.42 -37.96
CA MET A 1 21.57 -6.31 -37.24
C MET A 1 22.53 -6.85 -38.28
N TYR A 2 23.84 -6.82 -38.02
CA TYR A 2 24.86 -7.38 -38.90
C TYR A 2 25.52 -8.55 -38.18
N ARG A 3 25.59 -9.72 -38.83
CA ARG A 3 26.25 -10.90 -38.27
C ARG A 3 26.99 -11.68 -39.35
N TRP A 4 28.05 -12.34 -38.93
CA TRP A 4 28.80 -13.30 -39.71
C TRP A 4 28.33 -14.69 -39.30
N LEU A 5 27.99 -15.54 -40.26
CA LEU A 5 27.64 -16.93 -40.02
C LEU A 5 28.77 -17.83 -40.51
N GLY A 6 29.16 -18.80 -39.70
CA GLY A 6 30.00 -19.92 -40.13
C GLY A 6 29.15 -21.18 -40.16
N MET A 7 29.02 -21.83 -41.32
CA MET A 7 28.36 -23.12 -41.47
C MET A 7 29.44 -24.21 -41.58
N GLY A 8 29.14 -25.41 -41.07
CA GLY A 8 30.09 -26.50 -41.14
C GLY A 8 29.68 -27.68 -40.28
N ASP A 9 30.10 -28.85 -40.71
CA ASP A 9 29.82 -30.13 -40.03
C ASP A 9 30.59 -30.23 -38.69
N LYS A 10 31.69 -29.48 -38.53
CA LYS A 10 32.51 -29.45 -37.31
C LYS A 10 32.77 -28.01 -36.82
N LEU A 11 32.77 -27.80 -35.50
CA LEU A 11 32.92 -26.47 -34.90
C LEU A 11 34.32 -25.87 -35.12
N ALA A 12 35.39 -26.55 -34.69
CA ALA A 12 36.78 -26.13 -34.92
C ALA A 12 37.69 -27.36 -35.03
N THR A 13 38.76 -27.28 -35.82
CA THR A 13 39.78 -28.33 -35.94
C THR A 13 41.16 -27.69 -35.99
N ALA A 14 42.19 -28.37 -35.46
CA ALA A 14 43.54 -27.81 -35.33
C ALA A 14 44.27 -27.59 -36.67
N ASN A 15 43.72 -28.06 -37.79
CA ASN A 15 44.34 -27.97 -39.11
C ASN A 15 43.36 -27.41 -40.14
N ARG A 16 43.65 -26.22 -40.67
CA ARG A 16 42.81 -25.54 -41.66
C ARG A 16 42.77 -26.37 -42.95
N ARG A 17 41.60 -26.91 -43.29
CA ARG A 17 41.44 -27.80 -44.47
C ARG A 17 40.93 -27.05 -45.71
N GLY A 18 40.48 -25.79 -45.58
CA GLY A 18 40.03 -24.97 -46.71
C GLY A 18 38.83 -25.56 -47.45
N LEU A 19 38.01 -26.35 -46.74
CA LEU A 19 36.82 -27.01 -47.27
C LEU A 19 35.59 -26.19 -46.84
N ASN A 20 34.86 -25.66 -47.82
CA ASN A 20 33.67 -24.84 -47.61
C ASN A 20 32.40 -25.71 -47.54
N PHE A 21 31.31 -25.18 -46.97
CA PHE A 21 30.00 -25.83 -46.96
C PHE A 21 29.54 -26.08 -48.42
N THR A 22 29.62 -27.29 -48.96
CA THR A 22 28.71 -28.45 -48.74
C THR A 22 29.48 -29.77 -48.58
N GLU A 23 30.81 -29.68 -48.45
CA GLU A 23 31.72 -30.83 -48.45
C GLU A 23 31.79 -31.49 -47.05
N PRO A 24 31.78 -32.84 -46.96
CA PRO A 24 31.90 -33.54 -45.68
C PRO A 24 33.20 -33.18 -44.94
N GLY A 25 33.08 -32.73 -43.69
CA GLY A 25 34.22 -32.34 -42.85
C GLY A 25 34.63 -30.87 -42.92
N SER A 26 33.80 -30.00 -43.50
CA SER A 26 33.90 -28.53 -43.44
C SER A 26 33.82 -27.99 -41.99
N THR A 27 34.47 -26.85 -41.76
CA THR A 27 34.66 -26.29 -40.41
C THR A 27 34.04 -24.90 -40.27
N ALA A 28 33.14 -24.75 -39.29
CA ALA A 28 32.36 -23.53 -39.09
C ALA A 28 33.23 -22.30 -38.73
N PHE A 29 34.31 -22.48 -37.97
CA PHE A 29 35.24 -21.39 -37.64
C PHE A 29 36.01 -20.88 -38.86
N ASP A 30 36.35 -21.76 -39.80
CA ASP A 30 37.10 -21.40 -41.01
C ASP A 30 36.22 -20.50 -41.89
N GLU A 31 34.98 -20.92 -42.10
CA GLU A 31 33.99 -20.20 -42.89
C GLU A 31 33.54 -18.87 -42.25
N LEU A 32 33.51 -18.80 -40.91
CA LEU A 32 33.28 -17.56 -40.15
C LEU A 32 34.39 -16.52 -40.42
N THR A 33 35.66 -16.96 -40.49
CA THR A 33 36.81 -16.06 -40.74
C THR A 33 37.00 -15.71 -42.21
N GLU A 34 36.55 -16.57 -43.12
CA GLU A 34 36.59 -16.32 -44.57
C GLU A 34 35.52 -15.32 -45.02
N GLY A 35 34.42 -15.21 -44.28
CA GLY A 35 33.44 -14.17 -44.54
C GLY A 35 32.51 -14.45 -45.70
N ASN A 36 32.40 -15.71 -46.13
CA ASN A 36 31.58 -16.11 -47.27
C ASN A 36 30.07 -15.93 -46.99
N PHE A 37 29.66 -15.92 -45.72
CA PHE A 37 28.25 -15.74 -45.32
C PHE A 37 28.08 -14.53 -44.39
N GLN A 38 27.82 -13.38 -45.00
CA GLN A 38 27.51 -12.13 -44.32
C GLN A 38 26.02 -11.80 -44.48
N GLU A 39 25.29 -11.68 -43.37
CA GLU A 39 23.88 -11.24 -43.40
C GLU A 39 23.78 -9.79 -42.90
N VAL A 40 23.39 -8.89 -43.81
CA VAL A 40 22.96 -7.53 -43.48
C VAL A 40 21.44 -7.51 -43.52
N ARG A 41 20.79 -7.41 -42.35
CA ARG A 41 19.34 -7.21 -42.28
C ARG A 41 19.01 -5.78 -41.88
N LEU A 42 18.45 -5.03 -42.83
CA LEU A 42 17.81 -3.73 -42.64
C LEU A 42 16.29 -3.93 -42.74
N GLY A 43 15.59 -3.78 -41.62
CA GLY A 43 14.14 -3.83 -41.56
C GLY A 43 13.60 -2.44 -41.27
N LEU A 44 12.83 -1.87 -42.18
CA LEU A 44 12.10 -0.63 -41.96
C LEU A 44 10.62 -1.00 -41.83
N GLU A 45 10.15 -1.10 -40.59
CA GLU A 45 8.73 -1.35 -40.33
C GLU A 45 7.99 0.00 -40.27
N PHE A 46 7.39 0.37 -41.39
CA PHE A 46 6.49 1.51 -41.45
C PHE A 46 5.05 1.01 -41.34
N ARG A 47 4.38 1.32 -40.21
CA ARG A 47 2.94 1.09 -40.06
C ARG A 47 2.21 2.39 -40.36
N PRO A 48 1.71 2.61 -41.60
CA PRO A 48 0.91 3.77 -41.88
C PRO A 48 -0.36 3.75 -41.01
N PRO A 49 -0.83 4.91 -40.51
CA PRO A 49 -2.11 4.96 -39.83
C PRO A 49 -3.20 4.45 -40.79
N ALA A 50 -4.01 3.50 -40.33
CA ALA A 50 -5.08 2.96 -41.14
C ALA A 50 -6.00 4.09 -41.61
N ILE A 51 -6.26 4.16 -42.92
CA ILE A 51 -7.08 5.22 -43.54
C ILE A 51 -8.46 5.22 -42.86
N GLY A 52 -8.81 6.35 -42.23
CA GLY A 52 -10.07 6.55 -41.52
C GLY A 52 -10.09 6.19 -40.03
N ALA A 53 -8.99 5.69 -39.45
CA ALA A 53 -8.75 5.56 -38.00
C ALA A 53 -9.92 5.01 -37.14
N ARG A 54 -10.79 4.16 -37.70
CA ARG A 54 -12.03 3.72 -37.03
C ARG A 54 -11.77 2.99 -35.71
N ARG A 55 -10.69 2.20 -35.65
CA ARG A 55 -10.27 1.49 -34.44
C ARG A 55 -9.82 2.45 -33.34
N GLU A 56 -9.08 3.50 -33.69
CA GLU A 56 -8.61 4.50 -32.74
C GLU A 56 -9.78 5.36 -32.24
N MET A 57 -10.72 5.75 -33.12
CA MET A 57 -11.95 6.44 -32.71
C MET A 57 -12.84 5.57 -31.81
N ALA A 58 -12.93 4.27 -32.08
CA ALA A 58 -13.63 3.33 -31.20
C ALA A 58 -12.93 3.19 -29.83
N ALA A 59 -11.59 3.19 -29.81
CA ALA A 59 -10.81 3.18 -28.58
C ALA A 59 -11.06 4.47 -27.75
N VAL A 60 -11.07 5.64 -28.39
CA VAL A 60 -11.43 6.92 -27.74
C VAL A 60 -12.86 6.90 -27.23
N ARG A 61 -13.81 6.36 -28.00
CA ARG A 61 -15.20 6.26 -27.54
C ARG A 61 -15.32 5.32 -26.33
N ASN A 62 -14.58 4.21 -26.33
CA ASN A 62 -14.54 3.30 -25.20
C ASN A 62 -13.96 3.98 -23.94
N SER A 63 -12.86 4.71 -24.07
CA SER A 63 -12.29 5.45 -22.93
C SER A 63 -13.23 6.52 -22.38
N GLN A 64 -13.97 7.23 -23.25
CA GLN A 64 -15.01 8.16 -22.84
C GLN A 64 -16.14 7.47 -22.06
N LEU A 65 -16.60 6.30 -22.53
CA LEU A 65 -17.62 5.52 -21.82
C LEU A 65 -17.12 5.01 -20.45
N HIS A 66 -15.84 4.61 -20.37
CA HIS A 66 -15.20 4.26 -19.10
C HIS A 66 -15.20 5.45 -18.12
N LEU A 67 -14.82 6.64 -18.57
CA LEU A 67 -14.81 7.85 -17.74
C LEU A 67 -16.23 8.21 -17.24
N VAL A 68 -17.24 8.13 -18.11
CA VAL A 68 -18.64 8.37 -17.71
C VAL A 68 -19.10 7.35 -16.68
N ARG A 69 -18.75 6.07 -16.86
CA ARG A 69 -19.06 5.01 -15.89
C ARG A 69 -18.38 5.24 -14.54
N GLU A 70 -17.12 5.65 -14.55
CA GLU A 70 -16.37 5.94 -13.32
C GLU A 70 -16.95 7.14 -12.57
N LYS A 71 -17.35 8.18 -13.29
CA LYS A 71 -18.06 9.33 -12.70
C LYS A 71 -19.38 8.91 -12.03
N ALA A 72 -20.21 8.14 -12.74
CA ALA A 72 -21.47 7.64 -12.17
C ALA A 72 -21.21 6.77 -10.93
N ARG A 73 -20.17 5.92 -10.98
CA ARG A 73 -19.77 5.09 -9.83
C ARG A 73 -19.31 5.95 -8.64
N LEU A 74 -18.59 7.04 -8.88
CA LEU A 74 -18.15 7.97 -7.83
C LEU A 74 -19.36 8.64 -7.18
N GLU A 75 -20.31 9.15 -7.96
CA GLU A 75 -21.55 9.75 -7.46
C GLU A 75 -22.33 8.76 -6.57
N ASP A 76 -22.45 7.49 -6.98
CA ASP A 76 -23.07 6.43 -6.17
C ASP A 76 -22.31 6.18 -4.85
N MET A 77 -20.97 6.18 -4.88
CA MET A 77 -20.14 6.00 -3.69
C MET A 77 -20.28 7.17 -2.71
N GLU A 78 -20.33 8.41 -3.22
CA GLU A 78 -20.51 9.62 -2.42
C GLU A 78 -21.86 9.63 -1.72
N LEU A 79 -22.93 9.28 -2.46
CA LEU A 79 -24.28 9.17 -1.91
C LEU A 79 -24.36 8.08 -0.83
N ASN A 80 -23.80 6.89 -1.11
CA ASN A 80 -23.76 5.81 -0.15
C ASN A 80 -22.99 6.20 1.12
N THR A 81 -21.83 6.83 0.98
CA THR A 81 -21.01 7.30 2.12
C THR A 81 -21.77 8.32 2.97
N SER A 82 -22.48 9.26 2.33
CA SER A 82 -23.34 10.23 3.01
C SER A 82 -24.46 9.57 3.82
N HIS A 83 -25.11 8.55 3.25
CA HIS A 83 -26.14 7.78 3.95
C HIS A 83 -25.57 6.96 5.12
N LEU A 84 -24.42 6.33 4.95
CA LEU A 84 -23.75 5.55 5.99
C LEU A 84 -23.32 6.45 7.16
N LEU A 85 -22.74 7.62 6.88
CA LEU A 85 -22.36 8.59 7.91
C LEU A 85 -23.58 9.14 8.65
N THR A 86 -24.65 9.47 7.93
CA THR A 86 -25.92 9.90 8.54
C THR A 86 -26.49 8.82 9.46
N THR A 87 -26.42 7.56 9.05
CA THR A 87 -26.89 6.41 9.83
C THR A 87 -26.03 6.20 11.08
N ALA A 88 -24.71 6.32 10.96
CA ALA A 88 -23.79 6.23 12.09
C ALA A 88 -24.04 7.32 13.15
N LEU A 89 -24.26 8.57 12.72
CA LEU A 89 -24.61 9.67 13.63
C LEU A 89 -25.95 9.44 14.34
N LYS A 90 -26.98 9.01 13.60
CA LYS A 90 -28.28 8.66 14.21
C LYS A 90 -28.15 7.54 15.23
N ASN A 91 -27.32 6.53 14.94
CA ASN A 91 -27.05 5.44 15.86
C ASN A 91 -26.27 5.90 17.10
N LEU A 92 -25.33 6.85 16.96
CA LEU A 92 -24.63 7.45 18.09
C LEU A 92 -25.61 8.16 19.03
N ASP A 93 -26.47 9.02 18.49
CA ASP A 93 -27.49 9.73 19.27
C ASP A 93 -28.49 8.78 19.93
N TYR A 94 -28.91 7.75 19.21
CA TYR A 94 -29.79 6.72 19.75
C TYR A 94 -29.15 5.98 20.93
N ASN A 95 -27.92 5.48 20.76
CA ASN A 95 -27.22 4.75 21.82
C ASN A 95 -26.89 5.64 23.01
N HIS A 96 -26.57 6.92 22.79
CA HIS A 96 -26.38 7.89 23.86
C HIS A 96 -27.65 8.05 24.71
N ARG A 97 -28.80 8.29 24.07
CA ARG A 97 -30.10 8.37 24.78
C ARG A 97 -30.44 7.06 25.48
N GLN A 98 -30.15 5.92 24.85
CA GLN A 98 -30.40 4.61 25.43
C GLN A 98 -29.55 4.38 26.69
N ALA A 99 -28.26 4.74 26.66
CA ALA A 99 -27.38 4.70 27.82
C ALA A 99 -27.91 5.59 28.96
N GLN A 100 -28.37 6.81 28.65
CA GLN A 100 -28.96 7.71 29.63
C GLN A 100 -30.22 7.13 30.27
N ASN A 101 -31.11 6.53 29.46
CA ASN A 101 -32.34 5.90 29.96
C ASN A 101 -32.03 4.72 30.88
N HIS A 102 -31.09 3.86 30.52
CA HIS A 102 -30.69 2.74 31.36
C HIS A 102 -29.98 3.19 32.63
N TYR A 103 -29.17 4.25 32.58
CA TYR A 103 -28.56 4.86 33.76
C TYR A 103 -29.63 5.34 34.74
N ASN A 104 -30.62 6.10 34.26
CA ASN A 104 -31.74 6.56 35.06
C ASN A 104 -32.51 5.39 35.68
N ARG A 105 -32.76 4.34 34.89
CA ARG A 105 -33.44 3.12 35.37
C ARG A 105 -32.65 2.40 36.46
N TRP A 106 -31.33 2.30 36.31
CA TRP A 106 -30.45 1.74 37.32
C TRP A 106 -30.49 2.56 38.62
N ALA A 107 -30.38 3.88 38.53
CA ALA A 107 -30.49 4.78 39.68
C ALA A 107 -31.84 4.69 40.40
N ILE A 108 -32.95 4.54 39.65
CA ILE A 108 -34.29 4.32 40.22
C ILE A 108 -34.37 2.96 40.92
N SER A 109 -33.84 1.90 40.30
CA SER A 109 -33.86 0.56 40.89
C SER A 109 -33.07 0.48 42.21
N GLN A 110 -32.03 1.29 42.39
CA GLN A 110 -31.33 1.39 43.67
C GLN A 110 -32.24 1.98 44.76
N LYS A 111 -32.95 3.07 44.45
CA LYS A 111 -33.94 3.66 45.37
C LYS A 111 -35.06 2.69 45.71
N GLU A 112 -35.45 1.83 44.77
CA GLU A 112 -36.43 0.78 45.00
C GLU A 112 -35.92 -0.26 46.00
N VAL A 113 -34.67 -0.73 45.85
CA VAL A 113 -34.02 -1.63 46.81
C VAL A 113 -33.97 -1.00 48.21
N ASP A 114 -33.57 0.26 48.31
CA ASP A 114 -33.49 0.97 49.59
C ASP A 114 -34.88 1.09 50.26
N SER A 115 -35.91 1.36 49.46
CA SER A 115 -37.30 1.46 49.92
C SER A 115 -37.84 0.11 50.38
N ALA A 116 -37.58 -0.97 49.61
CA ALA A 116 -37.97 -2.33 49.98
C ALA A 116 -37.28 -2.76 51.29
N MET A 117 -35.99 -2.44 51.46
CA MET A 117 -35.23 -2.74 52.67
C MET A 117 -35.76 -1.97 53.88
N ALA A 118 -36.16 -0.70 53.71
CA ALA A 118 -36.77 0.10 54.78
C ALA A 118 -38.11 -0.49 55.24
N LEU A 119 -38.96 -0.93 54.30
CA LEU A 119 -40.24 -1.57 54.62
C LEU A 119 -40.06 -2.93 55.31
N TYR A 120 -39.07 -3.72 54.89
CA TYR A 120 -38.73 -5.00 55.52
C TYR A 120 -38.27 -4.79 56.97
N ARG A 121 -37.38 -3.82 57.23
CA ARG A 121 -36.97 -3.45 58.59
C ARG A 121 -38.13 -2.96 59.45
N GLY A 122 -39.10 -2.27 58.85
CA GLY A 122 -40.32 -1.83 59.51
C GLY A 122 -41.39 -2.93 59.70
N GLY A 123 -41.12 -4.17 59.30
CA GLY A 123 -42.06 -5.29 59.38
C GLY A 123 -43.26 -5.21 58.43
N LYS A 124 -43.22 -4.29 57.45
CA LYS A 124 -44.33 -4.01 56.51
C LYS A 124 -44.20 -4.73 55.17
N ALA A 125 -43.03 -5.31 54.88
CA ALA A 125 -42.77 -6.06 53.65
C ALA A 125 -42.12 -7.41 53.95
N THR A 126 -42.31 -8.37 53.04
CA THR A 126 -41.68 -9.70 53.09
C THR A 126 -40.29 -9.67 52.46
N LEU A 127 -39.44 -10.63 52.83
CA LEU A 127 -38.08 -10.76 52.29
C LEU A 127 -38.06 -10.96 50.76
N ASP A 128 -39.07 -11.63 50.21
CA ASP A 128 -39.22 -11.88 48.77
C ASP A 128 -39.24 -10.58 47.95
N ILE A 129 -39.91 -9.53 48.46
CA ILE A 129 -39.97 -8.22 47.80
C ILE A 129 -38.57 -7.58 47.71
N VAL A 130 -37.74 -7.76 48.74
CA VAL A 130 -36.35 -7.24 48.76
C VAL A 130 -35.49 -7.99 47.75
N LEU A 131 -35.59 -9.32 47.69
CA LEU A 131 -34.85 -10.14 46.74
C LEU A 131 -35.24 -9.82 45.28
N GLU A 132 -36.53 -9.62 45.03
CA GLU A 132 -37.02 -9.23 43.71
C GLU A 132 -36.53 -7.84 43.30
N ALA A 133 -36.53 -6.87 44.23
CA ALA A 133 -35.94 -5.56 43.99
C ALA A 133 -34.44 -5.64 43.69
N GLN A 134 -33.69 -6.47 44.43
CA GLN A 134 -32.26 -6.70 44.19
C GLN A 134 -32.00 -7.35 42.82
N ARG A 135 -32.83 -8.34 42.43
CA ARG A 135 -32.77 -8.98 41.11
C ARG A 135 -32.99 -7.96 39.99
N ARG A 136 -34.01 -7.10 40.13
CA ARG A 136 -34.30 -6.03 39.16
C ARG A 136 -33.20 -4.98 39.11
N HIS A 137 -32.59 -4.63 40.24
CA HIS A 137 -31.43 -3.75 40.28
C HIS A 137 -30.21 -4.35 39.55
N ALA A 138 -29.88 -5.62 39.80
CA ALA A 138 -28.78 -6.30 39.12
C ALA A 138 -29.01 -6.41 37.59
N GLN A 139 -30.26 -6.65 37.17
CA GLN A 139 -30.64 -6.63 35.76
C GLN A 139 -30.49 -5.23 35.16
N ALA A 140 -30.96 -4.19 35.87
CA ALA A 140 -30.84 -2.81 35.41
C ALA A 140 -29.38 -2.37 35.25
N GLN A 141 -28.51 -2.79 36.17
CA GLN A 141 -27.07 -2.56 36.12
C GLN A 141 -26.44 -3.25 34.90
N THR A 142 -26.74 -4.52 34.67
CA THR A 142 -26.23 -5.28 33.51
C THR A 142 -26.64 -4.62 32.18
N ASP A 143 -27.89 -4.18 32.08
CA ASP A 143 -28.40 -3.52 30.89
C ASP A 143 -27.77 -2.14 30.65
N TYR A 144 -27.47 -1.38 31.72
CA TYR A 144 -26.74 -0.12 31.61
C TYR A 144 -25.34 -0.33 31.02
N TYR A 145 -24.56 -1.28 31.54
CA TYR A 145 -23.22 -1.54 31.02
C TYR A 145 -23.24 -2.06 29.58
N ARG A 146 -24.26 -2.85 29.20
CA ARG A 146 -24.46 -3.23 27.79
C ARG A 146 -24.74 -2.01 26.91
N ALA A 147 -25.60 -1.09 27.36
CA ALA A 147 -25.90 0.14 26.63
C ALA A 147 -24.67 1.07 26.51
N LEU A 148 -23.86 1.16 27.57
CA LEU A 148 -22.60 1.91 27.56
C LEU A 148 -21.60 1.35 26.55
N GLY A 149 -21.47 0.02 26.48
CA GLY A 149 -20.67 -0.65 25.45
C GLY A 149 -21.15 -0.35 24.03
N ASN A 150 -22.47 -0.36 23.80
CA ASN A 150 -23.06 -0.01 22.50
C ASN A 150 -22.80 1.46 22.12
N TYR A 151 -22.88 2.38 23.09
CA TYR A 151 -22.54 3.78 22.88
C TYR A 151 -21.06 3.96 22.49
N THR A 152 -20.16 3.30 23.21
CA THR A 152 -18.71 3.31 22.89
C THR A 152 -18.44 2.78 21.48
N LYS A 153 -19.11 1.69 21.09
CA LYS A 153 -19.05 1.14 19.73
C LYS A 153 -19.55 2.15 18.70
N SER A 154 -20.65 2.86 18.97
CA SER A 154 -21.16 3.88 18.05
C SER A 154 -20.22 5.07 17.85
N ILE A 155 -19.44 5.47 18.87
CA ILE A 155 -18.38 6.49 18.71
C ILE A 155 -17.32 5.98 17.72
N SER A 156 -16.84 4.74 17.90
CA SER A 156 -15.86 4.16 17.00
C SER A 156 -16.37 4.01 15.56
N GLU A 157 -17.66 3.69 15.37
CA GLU A 157 -18.28 3.61 14.04
C GLU A 157 -18.28 4.97 13.33
N VAL A 158 -18.57 6.07 14.04
CA VAL A 158 -18.52 7.42 13.46
C VAL A 158 -17.11 7.77 13.00
N HIS A 159 -16.09 7.51 13.83
CA HIS A 159 -14.70 7.74 13.45
C HIS A 159 -14.25 6.86 12.28
N PHE A 160 -14.73 5.61 12.22
CA PHE A 160 -14.48 4.71 11.10
C PHE A 160 -15.08 5.23 9.79
N ARG A 161 -16.35 5.64 9.79
CA ARG A 161 -17.01 6.21 8.59
C ARG A 161 -16.40 7.54 8.15
N LYS A 162 -15.92 8.35 9.08
CA LYS A 162 -15.19 9.59 8.80
C LYS A 162 -13.77 9.33 8.26
N GLY A 163 -13.19 8.14 8.50
CA GLY A 163 -11.79 7.82 8.16
C GLY A 163 -10.77 8.31 9.19
N THR A 164 -11.21 8.71 10.39
CA THR A 164 -10.36 9.26 11.47
C THR A 164 -10.08 8.25 12.59
N ILE A 165 -10.32 6.96 12.34
CA ILE A 165 -10.21 5.93 13.38
C ILE A 165 -8.79 5.75 13.90
N LEU A 166 -7.76 5.94 13.06
CA LEU A 166 -6.36 5.85 13.47
C LEU A 166 -5.98 7.03 14.37
N ALA A 167 -6.34 8.25 13.94
CA ALA A 167 -6.15 9.47 14.72
C ALA A 167 -6.86 9.39 16.08
N TYR A 168 -8.10 8.87 16.12
CA TYR A 168 -8.84 8.67 17.36
C TYR A 168 -8.13 7.72 18.33
N ASN A 169 -7.53 6.65 17.81
CA ASN A 169 -6.76 5.68 18.60
C ASN A 169 -5.30 6.11 18.82
N SER A 170 -4.90 7.32 18.43
CA SER A 170 -3.52 7.81 18.49
C SER A 170 -2.51 6.86 17.80
N ILE A 171 -2.95 6.16 16.76
CA ILE A 171 -2.11 5.26 15.97
C ILE A 171 -1.57 6.07 14.79
N PHE A 172 -0.25 6.25 14.75
CA PHE A 172 0.43 6.96 13.68
C PHE A 172 1.04 5.99 12.68
N LEU A 173 0.83 6.28 11.39
CA LEU A 173 1.52 5.60 10.30
C LEU A 173 2.88 6.28 10.13
N SER A 174 3.95 5.59 10.51
CA SER A 174 5.29 5.93 10.04
C SER A 174 5.49 5.24 8.70
N GLU A 175 5.28 5.96 7.61
CA GLU A 175 5.88 5.52 6.35
C GLU A 175 7.39 5.61 6.53
N GLY A 176 8.07 4.46 6.46
CA GLY A 176 9.51 4.45 6.40
C GLY A 176 9.97 5.10 5.09
N PRO A 177 11.19 5.69 5.05
CA PRO A 177 11.77 6.19 3.81
C PRO A 177 11.75 5.08 2.74
N TRP A 178 11.35 5.44 1.52
CA TRP A 178 11.33 4.49 0.41
C TRP A 178 12.77 4.10 0.05
N PRO A 179 13.00 2.94 -0.58
CA PRO A 179 14.32 2.58 -1.10
C PRO A 179 14.85 3.68 -2.03
N GLU A 180 16.15 3.97 -1.98
CA GLU A 180 16.78 5.01 -2.81
C GLU A 180 16.47 4.82 -4.32
N THR A 181 16.45 3.57 -4.77
CA THR A 181 16.11 3.19 -6.15
C THR A 181 14.70 3.60 -6.55
N ALA A 182 13.75 3.70 -5.60
CA ALA A 182 12.40 4.17 -5.88
C ALA A 182 12.39 5.68 -6.19
N TYR A 183 13.20 6.47 -5.50
CA TYR A 183 13.38 7.90 -5.81
C TYR A 183 14.05 8.09 -7.17
N GLY A 184 15.08 7.30 -7.47
CA GLY A 184 15.73 7.30 -8.79
C GLY A 184 14.75 6.97 -9.92
N GLN A 185 13.96 5.90 -9.78
CA GLN A 185 12.93 5.52 -10.76
C GLN A 185 11.82 6.58 -10.89
N ALA A 186 11.42 7.22 -9.79
CA ALA A 186 10.44 8.30 -9.83
C ALA A 186 10.96 9.50 -10.62
N PHE A 187 12.22 9.89 -10.40
CA PHE A 187 12.89 10.97 -11.14
C PHE A 187 13.05 10.64 -12.62
N GLU A 188 13.48 9.42 -12.96
CA GLU A 188 13.55 8.95 -14.34
C GLU A 188 12.19 9.01 -15.04
N ARG A 189 11.12 8.56 -14.38
CA ARG A 189 9.75 8.64 -14.91
C ARG A 189 9.26 10.07 -15.07
N ALA A 190 9.62 10.98 -14.15
CA ALA A 190 9.31 12.40 -14.29
C ALA A 190 10.02 13.00 -15.50
N ARG A 191 11.31 12.70 -15.68
CA ARG A 191 12.10 13.13 -16.85
C ARG A 191 11.57 12.57 -18.16
N GLN A 192 11.14 11.31 -18.19
CA GLN A 192 10.52 10.69 -19.37
C GLN A 192 9.20 11.38 -19.74
N ARG A 193 8.41 11.83 -18.75
CA ARG A 193 7.18 12.59 -18.98
C ARG A 193 7.48 13.98 -19.54
N ASP A 194 8.45 14.68 -18.97
CA ASP A 194 8.86 16.02 -19.40
C ASP A 194 9.46 16.03 -20.81
N ALA A 195 10.23 14.98 -21.14
CA ALA A 195 10.77 14.77 -22.49
C ALA A 195 9.72 14.30 -23.51
N SER A 196 8.50 13.98 -23.08
CA SER A 196 7.43 13.53 -23.99
C SER A 196 6.83 14.69 -24.77
N ARG A 197 6.40 14.44 -26.00
CA ARG A 197 5.84 15.48 -26.87
C ARG A 197 4.53 15.99 -26.27
N TYR A 198 4.45 17.30 -26.02
CA TYR A 198 3.24 17.95 -25.51
C TYR A 198 2.03 17.60 -26.39
N MET A 199 1.07 16.86 -25.83
CA MET A 199 -0.24 16.66 -26.43
C MET A 199 -1.24 17.55 -25.69
N ASN A 200 -2.07 18.29 -26.44
CA ASN A 200 -3.11 19.16 -25.90
C ASN A 200 -4.29 18.33 -25.36
N TYR A 201 -4.04 17.54 -24.32
CA TYR A 201 -5.06 16.92 -23.49
C TYR A 201 -4.74 17.35 -22.05
N GLY A 202 -5.71 18.01 -21.41
CA GLY A 202 -5.52 18.86 -20.22
C GLY A 202 -5.13 18.18 -18.91
N PHE A 203 -4.26 17.17 -18.93
CA PHE A 203 -3.74 16.50 -17.73
C PHE A 203 -2.29 16.08 -17.94
N THR A 204 -1.37 17.04 -17.82
CA THR A 204 0.08 16.83 -18.01
C THR A 204 0.82 16.53 -16.71
N GLU A 205 0.23 16.86 -15.56
CA GLU A 205 0.81 16.62 -14.25
C GLU A 205 -0.07 15.61 -13.49
N PRO A 206 0.39 14.37 -13.26
CA PRO A 206 -0.31 13.46 -12.38
C PRO A 206 -0.34 14.05 -10.98
N ALA A 207 -1.49 13.96 -10.29
CA ALA A 207 -1.58 14.36 -8.90
C ALA A 207 -0.53 13.62 -8.06
N GLU A 208 0.12 14.34 -7.14
CA GLU A 208 1.07 13.75 -6.19
C GLU A 208 0.33 12.68 -5.36
N VAL A 209 0.81 11.45 -5.41
CA VAL A 209 0.14 10.31 -4.76
C VAL A 209 0.38 10.32 -3.25
N SER A 210 1.52 10.84 -2.79
CA SER A 210 1.86 11.02 -1.38
C SER A 210 2.79 12.22 -1.21
N VAL A 211 2.51 13.05 -0.20
CA VAL A 211 3.32 14.22 0.19
C VAL A 211 4.13 13.95 1.47
N GLY A 212 4.30 12.68 1.84
CA GLY A 212 4.99 12.29 3.06
C GLY A 212 4.03 12.09 4.25
N PRO A 213 4.50 12.25 5.50
CA PRO A 213 3.72 11.92 6.69
C PRO A 213 2.36 12.61 6.70
N VAL A 214 1.28 11.83 6.69
CA VAL A 214 -0.07 12.37 6.81
C VAL A 214 -0.23 13.01 8.19
N ASN A 215 -0.60 14.29 8.23
CA ASN A 215 -0.92 14.95 9.49
C ASN A 215 -2.24 14.39 10.05
N GLN A 216 -2.14 13.46 10.99
CA GLN A 216 -3.29 12.76 11.59
C GLN A 216 -3.83 13.49 12.84
N SER A 217 -3.50 14.78 13.02
CA SER A 217 -4.00 15.55 14.16
C SER A 217 -5.50 15.82 14.04
N PRO A 218 -6.30 15.56 15.10
CA PRO A 218 -7.76 15.76 15.07
C PRO A 218 -8.20 17.22 14.90
N LEU A 219 -7.29 18.19 15.09
CA LEU A 219 -7.53 19.63 14.87
C LEU A 219 -7.14 20.11 13.46
N SER A 220 -6.48 19.27 12.65
CA SER A 220 -6.06 19.65 11.29
C SER A 220 -7.21 19.68 10.29
N ASP A 221 -8.34 19.02 10.55
CA ASP A 221 -9.52 19.01 9.66
C ASP A 221 -10.20 20.39 9.51
N LEU A 222 -9.90 21.37 10.38
CA LEU A 222 -10.43 22.75 10.32
C LEU A 222 -9.52 23.71 9.57
N GLN A 223 -8.31 23.28 9.21
CA GLN A 223 -7.44 24.02 8.32
C GLN A 223 -7.48 23.33 6.96
N PRO A 224 -7.83 24.03 5.86
CA PRO A 224 -7.51 23.50 4.54
C PRO A 224 -6.03 23.15 4.59
N SER A 225 -5.70 21.88 4.32
CA SER A 225 -4.35 21.38 4.39
C SER A 225 -3.45 22.31 3.58
N ALA A 226 -2.75 23.20 4.29
CA ALA A 226 -1.58 23.84 3.73
C ALA A 226 -0.68 22.66 3.38
N ILE A 227 -0.43 22.52 2.08
CA ILE A 227 0.59 21.62 1.53
C ILE A 227 1.93 22.19 1.99
N GLU A 228 2.20 22.15 3.29
CA GLU A 228 3.42 22.65 3.91
C GLU A 228 4.04 21.51 4.68
N SER A 229 4.61 20.61 3.89
CA SER A 229 5.76 19.80 4.25
C SER A 229 6.28 19.16 2.96
N LYS A 230 6.92 19.96 2.10
CA LYS A 230 7.99 19.42 1.24
C LYS A 230 9.15 19.05 2.15
N GLY A 231 8.98 18.00 2.95
CA GLY A 231 10.12 17.30 3.52
C GLY A 231 10.81 16.63 2.34
N GLU A 232 12.02 17.04 2.01
CA GLU A 232 12.86 16.26 1.10
C GLU A 232 12.96 14.85 1.69
N PRO A 233 12.55 13.82 0.93
CA PRO A 233 12.68 12.46 1.42
C PRO A 233 14.16 12.14 1.54
N THR A 234 14.63 11.93 2.76
CA THR A 234 15.98 11.44 3.02
C THR A 234 16.01 9.95 2.71
N PRO A 235 16.82 9.49 1.73
CA PRO A 235 16.99 8.07 1.45
C PRO A 235 17.59 7.35 2.67
N ILE A 236 17.27 6.07 2.83
CA ILE A 236 18.08 5.18 3.67
C ILE A 236 19.43 5.05 2.96
N GLU A 237 20.50 5.61 3.53
CA GLU A 237 21.87 5.25 3.14
C GLU A 237 21.99 3.73 3.31
N THR A 238 22.25 3.05 2.20
CA THR A 238 22.53 1.61 2.20
C THR A 238 23.64 1.32 3.19
N PRO A 239 23.52 0.31 4.08
CA PRO A 239 24.65 -0.09 4.91
C PRO A 239 25.84 -0.41 3.99
N VAL A 240 26.92 0.36 4.13
CA VAL A 240 28.17 0.12 3.42
C VAL A 240 28.65 -1.26 3.85
N GLU A 241 28.59 -2.22 2.93
CA GLU A 241 29.22 -3.52 3.09
C GLU A 241 30.72 -3.30 3.34
N PRO A 242 31.30 -3.86 4.42
CA PRO A 242 32.69 -3.59 4.76
C PRO A 242 33.59 -4.08 3.63
N ALA A 243 34.46 -3.18 3.17
CA ALA A 243 35.44 -3.43 2.13
C ALA A 243 36.22 -4.71 2.41
N ASP A 244 36.26 -5.59 1.41
CA ASP A 244 37.05 -6.80 1.34
C ASP A 244 38.51 -6.48 1.71
N ALA A 245 38.95 -6.96 2.88
CA ALA A 245 40.34 -6.89 3.29
C ALA A 245 41.11 -7.91 2.43
N GLY A 246 41.78 -7.40 1.39
CA GLY A 246 42.68 -8.16 0.54
C GLY A 246 43.68 -8.94 1.38
N ASN A 247 43.61 -10.27 1.24
CA ASN A 247 44.54 -11.22 1.81
C ASN A 247 45.84 -11.17 0.97
N ASP A 248 46.81 -10.34 1.38
CA ASP A 248 48.18 -10.42 0.88
C ASP A 248 48.94 -11.48 1.71
N GLU A 249 48.80 -12.75 1.30
CA GLU A 249 49.60 -13.87 1.79
C GLU A 249 50.54 -14.33 0.67
N ALA A 250 51.79 -13.84 0.66
CA ALA A 250 52.94 -14.58 0.15
C ALA A 250 54.28 -13.89 0.49
N ALA A 251 55.20 -14.71 0.99
CA ALA A 251 56.65 -14.54 1.09
C ALA A 251 57.18 -13.89 2.39
N ASP A 252 57.57 -14.74 3.34
CA ASP A 252 58.98 -14.90 3.71
C ASP A 252 59.14 -16.12 4.64
N GLU A 253 59.51 -17.26 4.03
CA GLU A 253 60.18 -18.36 4.72
C GLU A 253 61.68 -18.03 4.78
N ASP A 254 62.23 -17.88 5.99
CA ASP A 254 63.53 -18.44 6.42
C ASP A 254 64.12 -17.66 7.61
N ALA A 255 64.08 -18.26 8.81
CA ALA A 255 65.12 -18.25 9.85
C ALA A 255 64.52 -18.77 11.18
N PHE A 256 64.74 -20.03 11.56
CA PHE A 256 65.91 -20.48 12.34
C PHE A 256 65.74 -20.30 13.87
N ILE A 257 65.54 -21.45 14.53
CA ILE A 257 66.00 -21.89 15.87
C ILE A 257 64.91 -22.39 16.84
N LEU A 258 65.16 -23.64 17.21
CA LEU A 258 64.68 -24.49 18.30
C LEU A 258 64.81 -23.88 19.71
N GLU A 259 63.93 -24.32 20.62
CA GLU A 259 64.14 -24.64 22.05
C GLU A 259 62.88 -24.23 22.85
N THR A 260 62.02 -25.20 23.21
CA THR A 260 61.98 -25.93 24.49
C THR A 260 61.54 -25.11 25.70
N GLU A 261 60.48 -25.64 26.31
CA GLU A 261 60.15 -25.67 27.75
C GLU A 261 59.38 -24.52 28.41
N THR A 262 58.41 -25.01 29.20
CA THR A 262 57.57 -24.42 30.27
C THR A 262 56.37 -23.58 29.88
#